data_AF-A0A6I7ZD05-F1
#
_entry.id   AF-A0A6I7ZD05-F1
#
_cell.length_a   1.000
_cell.length_b   1.000
_cell.length_c   1.000
_cell.angle_alpha   90.00
_cell.angle_beta   90.00
_cell.angle_gamma   90.00
#
_symmetry.space_group_name_H-M   'P 1'
#
loop_
_entity.id
_entity.type
_entity.pdbx_description
1 polymer ?
#
loop_
_entity_poly.entity_id
_entity_poly.type
_entity_poly.pdbx_seq_one_letter_code
_entity_poly.pdbx_strand_id
1 'polypeptide(L)'
;MKETSFLLLQAQLRALFPDDGLNQLAIYEDQAEHFLIFSSRGLHVLEEDQLTKEPRNVYYPVDSLKPFAIRQQAGIFELIIETVGGRSFVLAFPDQADAHQAMQTLIELLA
;
A
#
# COMPACT_ATOMS: atom_id res chain seq x y z
N MET A 1 -14.21 8.79 -3.41
CA MET A 1 -13.89 8.48 -2.00
C MET A 1 -15.00 9.00 -1.11
N LYS A 2 -15.56 8.16 -0.21
CA LYS A 2 -16.52 8.59 0.81
C LYS A 2 -15.74 9.19 1.98
N GLU A 3 -16.14 10.37 2.47
CA GLU A 3 -15.51 11.12 3.58
C GLU A 3 -15.15 10.27 4.81
N THR A 4 -15.93 9.22 5.07
CA THR A 4 -15.74 8.30 6.20
C THR A 4 -14.43 7.49 6.11
N SER A 5 -14.04 7.06 4.90
CA SER A 5 -12.81 6.26 4.70
C SER A 5 -11.57 7.11 4.99
N PHE A 6 -11.59 8.40 4.63
CA PHE A 6 -10.48 9.32 4.85
C PHE A 6 -10.25 9.63 6.34
N LEU A 7 -11.32 9.81 7.12
CA LEU A 7 -11.22 10.06 8.56
C LEU A 7 -10.69 8.85 9.32
N LEU A 8 -11.13 7.64 8.95
CA LEU A 8 -10.62 6.39 9.52
C LEU A 8 -9.13 6.20 9.18
N LEU A 9 -8.75 6.45 7.92
CA LEU A 9 -7.35 6.42 7.49
C LEU A 9 -6.50 7.39 8.31
N GLN A 10 -6.96 8.63 8.50
CA GLN A 10 -6.24 9.64 9.28
C GLN A 10 -6.05 9.22 10.74
N ALA A 11 -7.08 8.64 11.37
CA ALA A 11 -7.00 8.17 12.75
C ALA A 11 -6.00 7.00 12.89
N GLN A 12 -6.00 6.06 11.94
CA GLN A 12 -5.07 4.94 11.94
C GLN A 12 -3.63 5.36 11.64
N LEU A 13 -3.41 6.26 10.68
CA LEU A 13 -2.09 6.81 10.40
C LEU A 13 -1.49 7.48 11.65
N ARG A 14 -2.28 8.27 12.37
CA ARG A 14 -1.83 8.92 13.63
C ARG A 14 -1.51 7.91 14.73
N ALA A 15 -2.24 6.79 14.80
CA ALA A 15 -2.00 5.76 15.80
C ALA A 15 -0.79 4.87 15.46
N LEU A 16 -0.57 4.59 14.18
CA LEU A 16 0.51 3.71 13.71
C LEU A 16 1.84 4.44 13.57
N PHE A 17 1.80 5.73 13.26
CA PHE A 17 2.98 6.57 13.05
C PHE A 17 2.92 7.81 13.95
N PRO A 18 2.97 7.65 15.29
CA PRO A 18 2.88 8.78 16.22
C PRO A 18 4.14 9.67 16.19
N ASP A 19 5.30 9.08 15.90
CA ASP A 19 6.62 9.74 15.94
C ASP A 19 7.29 9.87 14.55
N ASP A 20 6.79 9.15 13.54
CA ASP A 20 7.30 9.22 12.17
C ASP A 20 6.58 10.36 11.42
N GLY A 21 7.35 11.31 10.90
CA GLY A 21 6.79 12.37 10.05
C GLY A 21 6.11 11.74 8.84
N LEU A 22 4.80 11.98 8.68
CA LEU A 22 3.95 11.48 7.57
C LEU A 22 4.57 11.64 6.17
N ASN A 23 5.53 12.55 6.00
CA ASN A 23 6.31 12.75 4.78
C ASN A 23 7.21 11.57 4.39
N GLN A 24 7.35 10.55 5.25
CA GLN A 24 8.10 9.33 4.99
C GLN A 24 7.20 8.12 4.70
N LEU A 25 5.91 8.35 4.43
CA LEU A 25 4.96 7.29 4.09
C LEU A 25 4.55 7.42 2.63
N ALA A 26 4.50 6.28 1.93
CA ALA A 26 3.87 6.20 0.63
C ALA A 26 2.52 5.48 0.77
N ILE A 27 1.44 6.15 0.40
CA ILE A 27 0.08 5.63 0.57
C ILE A 27 -0.55 5.43 -0.80
N TYR A 28 -0.99 4.20 -1.07
CA TYR A 28 -1.66 3.82 -2.29
C TYR A 28 -2.95 3.06 -1.99
N GLU A 29 -3.91 3.13 -2.90
CA GLU A 29 -5.12 2.32 -2.88
C GLU A 29 -4.97 1.24 -3.95
N ASP A 30 -5.14 -0.04 -3.57
CA ASP A 30 -5.06 -1.14 -4.52
C ASP A 30 -6.38 -1.34 -5.27
N GLN A 31 -6.37 -2.18 -6.31
CA GLN A 31 -7.57 -2.49 -7.09
C GLN A 31 -8.71 -3.15 -6.27
N ALA A 32 -8.40 -3.67 -5.08
CA ALA A 32 -9.37 -4.28 -4.17
C ALA A 32 -9.79 -3.34 -3.03
N GLU A 33 -9.54 -2.02 -3.19
CA GLU A 33 -9.90 -0.96 -2.24
C GLU A 33 -9.21 -1.11 -0.86
N HIS A 34 -8.07 -1.80 -0.80
CA HIS A 34 -7.19 -1.78 0.37
C HIS A 34 -6.29 -0.55 0.34
N PHE A 35 -6.07 0.06 1.51
CA PHE A 35 -5.04 1.08 1.65
C PHE A 35 -3.70 0.43 2.01
N LEU A 36 -2.74 0.57 1.10
CA LEU A 36 -1.36 0.14 1.27
C LEU A 36 -0.55 1.34 1.76
N ILE A 37 0.00 1.25 2.97
CA ILE A 37 0.83 2.27 3.59
C ILE A 37 2.24 1.70 3.74
N PHE A 38 3.14 2.18 2.91
CA PHE A 38 4.55 1.83 2.96
C PHE A 38 5.30 2.80 3.87
N SER A 39 6.19 2.23 4.67
CA SER A 39 7.13 2.93 5.54
C SER A 39 8.50 2.28 5.40
N SER A 40 9.55 2.90 5.92
CA SER A 40 10.90 2.29 5.96
C SER A 40 10.99 0.96 6.71
N ARG A 41 9.96 0.61 7.50
CA ARG A 41 9.89 -0.65 8.25
C ARG A 41 9.17 -1.77 7.49
N GLY A 42 8.38 -1.42 6.47
CA GLY A 42 7.57 -2.38 5.73
C GLY A 42 6.22 -1.81 5.29
N LEU A 43 5.29 -2.72 5.03
CA LEU A 43 3.97 -2.45 4.50
C LEU A 43 2.89 -2.67 5.56
N HIS A 44 2.06 -1.66 5.77
CA HIS A 44 0.80 -1.76 6.49
C HIS A 44 -0.36 -1.82 5.49
N VAL A 45 -1.26 -2.77 5.66
CA VAL A 45 -2.44 -2.94 4.83
C VAL A 45 -3.66 -2.71 5.70
N LEU A 46 -4.44 -1.69 5.36
CA LEU A 46 -5.72 -1.44 6.01
C LEU A 46 -6.82 -2.11 5.19
N GLU A 47 -7.41 -3.14 5.79
CA GLU A 47 -8.53 -3.90 5.26
C GLU A 47 -9.78 -3.66 6.12
N GLU A 48 -10.97 -3.69 5.53
CA GLU A 48 -12.23 -3.68 6.29
C GLU A 48 -12.54 -5.11 6.77
N ASP A 49 -12.76 -5.30 8.07
CA ASP A 49 -13.20 -6.58 8.59
C ASP A 49 -14.62 -6.91 8.07
N GLN A 50 -14.79 -8.07 7.44
CA GLN A 50 -16.08 -8.43 6.83
C GLN A 50 -17.20 -8.67 7.86
N LEU A 51 -16.86 -9.03 9.10
CA LEU A 51 -17.79 -9.34 10.17
C LEU A 51 -18.11 -8.11 11.02
N THR A 52 -17.09 -7.38 11.45
CA THR A 52 -17.27 -6.24 12.37
C THR A 52 -17.40 -4.91 11.64
N LYS A 53 -17.05 -4.84 10.36
CA LYS A 53 -16.93 -3.58 9.59
C LYS A 53 -15.92 -2.60 10.19
N GLU A 54 -15.08 -3.07 11.09
CA GLU A 54 -14.03 -2.27 11.68
C GLU A 54 -12.77 -2.33 10.82
N PRO A 55 -11.99 -1.23 10.78
CA PRO A 55 -10.77 -1.21 10.00
C PRO A 55 -9.68 -2.04 10.72
N ARG A 56 -9.10 -2.99 10.00
CA ARG A 56 -8.05 -3.89 10.47
C ARG A 56 -6.73 -3.56 9.79
N ASN A 57 -5.70 -3.39 10.59
CA ASN A 57 -4.34 -3.22 10.11
C ASN A 57 -3.60 -4.55 10.09
N VAL A 58 -3.05 -4.92 8.93
CA VAL A 58 -2.17 -6.07 8.77
C VAL A 58 -0.79 -5.58 8.38
N TYR A 59 0.23 -5.95 9.16
CA TYR A 59 1.60 -5.51 8.95
C TYR A 59 2.45 -6.61 8.33
N TYR A 60 3.25 -6.23 7.33
CA TYR A 60 4.22 -7.05 6.63
C TYR A 60 5.60 -6.36 6.71
N PRO A 61 6.59 -6.94 7.43
CA PRO A 61 7.93 -6.38 7.45
C PRO A 61 8.61 -6.52 6.08
N VAL A 62 9.63 -5.70 5.79
CA VAL A 62 10.31 -5.65 4.48
C VAL A 62 10.76 -7.03 3.98
N ASP A 63 11.33 -7.84 4.86
CA ASP A 63 11.83 -9.19 4.57
C ASP A 63 10.73 -10.18 4.18
N SER A 64 9.47 -9.85 4.46
CA SER A 64 8.31 -10.64 4.04
C SER A 64 7.74 -10.23 2.67
N LEU A 65 8.32 -9.22 2.00
CA LEU A 65 7.92 -8.76 0.68
C LEU A 65 8.81 -9.37 -0.40
N LYS A 66 8.20 -9.74 -1.53
CA LYS A 66 8.91 -10.12 -2.75
C LYS A 66 9.33 -8.86 -3.52
N PRO A 67 10.32 -8.96 -4.43
CA PRO A 67 10.65 -7.88 -5.35
C PRO A 67 9.42 -7.41 -6.12
N PHE A 68 9.27 -6.10 -6.25
CA PHE A 68 8.17 -5.50 -7.00
C PHE A 68 8.28 -5.83 -8.49
N ALA A 69 7.13 -5.98 -9.14
CA ALA A 69 7.05 -6.24 -10.57
C ALA A 69 6.01 -5.34 -11.22
N ILE A 70 6.28 -4.87 -12.43
CA ILE A 70 5.30 -4.17 -13.26
C ILE A 70 4.86 -5.12 -14.37
N ARG A 71 3.55 -5.28 -14.56
CA ARG A 71 2.98 -5.90 -15.75
C ARG A 71 2.09 -4.92 -16.50
N GLN A 72 1.91 -5.14 -17.80
CA GLN A 72 0.92 -4.41 -18.58
C GLN A 72 -0.25 -5.35 -18.88
N GLN A 73 -1.47 -4.92 -18.55
CA GLN A 73 -2.68 -5.70 -18.79
C GLN A 73 -3.81 -4.76 -19.22
N ALA A 74 -4.56 -5.13 -20.26
CA ALA A 74 -5.72 -4.36 -20.75
C ALA A 74 -5.45 -2.85 -20.99
N GLY A 75 -4.21 -2.48 -21.34
CA GLY A 75 -3.84 -1.08 -21.58
C GLY A 75 -3.50 -0.26 -20.33
N ILE A 76 -3.47 -0.87 -19.14
CA ILE A 76 -2.99 -0.26 -17.89
C ILE A 76 -1.69 -0.92 -17.42
N PHE A 77 -0.93 -0.20 -16.60
CA PHE A 77 0.29 -0.68 -15.96
C PHE A 77 0.00 -1.04 -14.51
N GLU A 78 0.31 -2.25 -14.13
CA GLU A 78 0.02 -2.81 -12.82
C GLU A 78 1.32 -3.05 -12.06
N LEU A 79 1.52 -2.31 -10.98
CA LEU A 79 2.58 -2.57 -10.01
C LEU A 79 2.08 -3.61 -9.00
N ILE A 80 2.75 -4.75 -8.99
CA ILE A 80 2.40 -5.92 -8.19
C ILE A 80 3.27 -5.94 -6.93
N ILE A 81 2.60 -5.96 -5.78
CA ILE A 81 3.22 -6.11 -4.47
C ILE A 81 2.82 -7.47 -3.92
N GLU A 82 3.79 -8.36 -3.79
CA GLU A 82 3.56 -9.71 -3.27
C GLU A 82 4.27 -9.92 -1.94
N THR A 83 3.61 -10.65 -1.05
CA THR A 83 4.20 -11.16 0.17
C THR A 83 4.74 -12.57 -0.06
N VAL A 84 5.75 -12.98 0.69
CA VAL A 84 6.25 -14.37 0.70
C VAL A 84 5.14 -15.36 1.08
N GLY A 85 4.17 -14.93 1.89
CA GLY A 85 2.98 -15.69 2.27
C GLY A 85 1.91 -15.83 1.18
N GLY A 86 2.13 -15.30 -0.03
CA GLY A 86 1.25 -15.48 -1.18
C GLY A 86 0.10 -14.47 -1.30
N ARG A 87 0.02 -13.46 -0.42
CA ARG A 87 -0.86 -12.31 -0.67
C ARG A 87 -0.29 -11.41 -1.75
N SER A 88 -1.15 -10.90 -2.62
CA SER A 88 -0.81 -9.99 -3.70
C SER A 88 -1.71 -8.76 -3.65
N PHE A 89 -1.12 -7.59 -3.85
CA PHE A 89 -1.80 -6.30 -3.97
C PHE A 89 -1.39 -5.68 -5.31
N VAL A 90 -2.32 -4.98 -5.96
CA VAL A 90 -2.12 -4.47 -7.32
C VAL A 90 -2.46 -2.99 -7.37
N LEU A 91 -1.47 -2.17 -7.70
CA LEU A 91 -1.64 -0.74 -7.94
C LEU A 91 -1.75 -0.51 -9.45
N ALA A 92 -2.82 0.15 -9.87
CA ALA A 92 -3.09 0.43 -11.28
C ALA A 92 -2.65 1.85 -11.65
N PHE A 93 -1.89 1.97 -12.73
CA PHE A 93 -1.43 3.24 -13.29
C PHE A 93 -1.84 3.34 -14.76
N PRO A 94 -2.26 4.53 -15.22
CA PRO A 94 -2.59 4.76 -16.62
C PRO A 94 -1.33 4.87 -17.50
N ASP A 95 -0.20 5.28 -16.93
CA ASP A 95 1.07 5.49 -17.65
C ASP A 95 2.21 4.64 -17.07
N GLN A 96 3.14 4.26 -17.94
CA GLN A 96 4.30 3.45 -17.58
C GLN A 96 5.26 4.22 -16.66
N ALA A 97 5.49 5.51 -16.92
CA ALA A 97 6.38 6.35 -16.15
C ALA A 97 5.88 6.49 -14.71
N ASP A 98 4.58 6.65 -14.50
CA ASP A 98 3.98 6.71 -13.17
C ASP A 98 4.19 5.41 -12.38
N ALA A 99 3.95 4.25 -13.02
CA ALA A 99 4.17 2.95 -12.41
C ALA A 99 5.65 2.73 -12.01
N HIS A 100 6.58 3.13 -12.89
CA HIS A 100 8.01 3.05 -12.61
C HIS A 100 8.44 4.02 -11.51
N GLN A 101 7.93 5.25 -11.51
CA GLN A 101 8.23 6.24 -10.47
C GLN A 101 7.72 5.76 -9.11
N ALA A 102 6.51 5.21 -9.04
CA ALA A 102 5.98 4.61 -7.82
C ALA A 102 6.86 3.45 -7.35
N MET A 103 7.24 2.55 -8.27
CA MET A 103 8.14 1.42 -7.95
C MET A 103 9.49 1.91 -7.40
N GLN A 104 10.13 2.90 -8.03
CA GLN A 104 11.40 3.47 -7.55
C GLN A 104 11.23 4.09 -6.16
N THR A 105 10.17 4.86 -5.95
CA THR A 105 9.87 5.47 -4.65
C THR A 105 9.72 4.42 -3.55
N LEU A 106 9.03 3.30 -3.85
CA LEU A 106 8.88 2.20 -2.89
C LEU A 106 10.21 1.49 -2.61
N ILE A 107 11.05 1.29 -3.63
CA ILE A 107 12.38 0.69 -3.46
C ILE A 107 13.25 1.58 -2.58
N GLU A 108 13.30 2.88 -2.84
CA GLU A 108 14.08 3.85 -2.04
C GLU A 108 13.56 3.94 -0.62
N LEU A 109 12.24 3.87 -0.42
CA LEU A 109 11.63 3.93 0.91
C LEU A 109 11.97 2.70 1.77
N LEU A 110 12.11 1.52 1.15
CA LEU A 110 12.30 0.24 1.84
C LEU A 110 13.78 -0.22 1.90
N ALA A 111 14.70 0.57 1.33
CA ALA A 111 16.14 0.30 1.32
C ALA A 111 16.81 0.59 2.67
#